data_AF-H0WC95-F1
#
_entry.id   AF-H0WC95-F1
#
_cell.length_a   1.000
_cell.length_b   1.000
_cell.length_c   1.000
_cell.angle_alpha   90.00
_cell.angle_beta   90.00
_cell.angle_gamma   90.00
#
_symmetry.space_group_name_H-M   'P 1'
#
loop_
_entity.id
_entity.type
_entity.pdbx_description
1 polymer ?
#
loop_
_entity_poly.entity_id
_entity_poly.type
_entity_poly.pdbx_seq_one_letter_code
_entity_poly.pdbx_strand_id
1 'polypeptide(L)'
;MERLLRVKTWVEENRASFQPPVCNKLMHQEQLKIMFVGGPNIRKDYHIEEGEEVFYQLEGDMVLRILEQEKHRDVVIRQGEIFLLPARVPHSPQRFANTMGLVIERTRLETELDGLRYYVGDTVDVLYEKWFHCKDLGTQLAPIIQEFFRSEQYRTGKPIPDQLLKKPPFPLNTRSVMEPMSLKAWLDGHRKELQAGTSLNLFGDTYETQVVAHGRGSSKGPGEDVDVWLWQLEGSSVVMMGGQHLSLAPDDSVLVPAGTSYLWERAQDSVALSVTQDPARKKPLG
;
A
#
# COMPACT_ATOMS: atom_id res chain seq x y z
N MET A 1 21.10 -4.05 1.72
CA MET A 1 20.05 -5.03 1.34
C MET A 1 20.07 -5.12 -0.18
N GLU A 2 19.87 -6.32 -0.74
CA GLU A 2 19.75 -6.50 -2.18
C GLU A 2 18.48 -5.79 -2.67
N ARG A 3 18.60 -4.99 -3.74
CA ARG A 3 17.50 -4.13 -4.23
C ARG A 3 16.76 -4.75 -5.41
N LEU A 4 17.42 -5.59 -6.19
CA LEU A 4 16.84 -6.36 -7.29
C LEU A 4 16.34 -7.69 -6.73
N LEU A 5 15.04 -7.91 -6.72
CA LEU A 5 14.42 -9.09 -6.14
C LEU A 5 13.33 -9.64 -7.06
N ARG A 6 13.33 -10.94 -7.28
CA ARG A 6 12.21 -11.62 -7.95
C ARG A 6 11.07 -11.81 -6.97
N VAL A 7 9.93 -11.18 -7.25
CA VAL A 7 8.83 -11.05 -6.28
C VAL A 7 8.33 -12.40 -5.79
N LYS A 8 7.97 -13.32 -6.68
CA LYS A 8 7.44 -14.64 -6.31
C LYS A 8 8.46 -15.51 -5.59
N THR A 9 9.72 -15.45 -6.03
CA THR A 9 10.81 -16.17 -5.35
C THR A 9 11.00 -15.65 -3.94
N TRP A 10 11.06 -14.33 -3.75
CA TRP A 10 11.19 -13.72 -2.43
C TRP A 10 10.00 -14.06 -1.53
N VAL A 11 8.77 -14.07 -2.06
CA VAL A 11 7.57 -14.50 -1.32
C VAL A 11 7.70 -15.96 -0.90
N GLU A 12 8.11 -16.87 -1.78
CA GLU A 12 8.24 -18.28 -1.43
C GLU A 12 9.34 -18.52 -0.39
N GLU A 13 10.49 -17.86 -0.52
CA GLU A 13 11.59 -17.92 0.45
C GLU A 13 11.18 -17.38 1.83
N ASN A 14 10.22 -16.47 1.88
CA ASN A 14 9.72 -15.87 3.12
C ASN A 14 8.36 -16.41 3.56
N ARG A 15 7.90 -17.54 3.00
CA ARG A 15 6.54 -18.08 3.20
C ARG A 15 6.15 -18.25 4.67
N ALA A 16 7.10 -18.58 5.53
CA ALA A 16 6.90 -18.72 6.97
C ALA A 16 6.47 -17.42 7.69
N SER A 17 6.79 -16.25 7.13
CA SER A 17 6.40 -14.95 7.71
C SER A 17 4.94 -14.58 7.43
N PHE A 18 4.28 -15.24 6.48
CA PHE A 18 2.94 -14.86 6.01
C PHE A 18 1.81 -15.64 6.66
N GLN A 19 2.09 -16.30 7.78
CA GLN A 19 1.12 -16.98 8.62
C GLN A 19 1.17 -16.42 10.05
N PRO A 20 0.11 -16.61 10.86
CA PRO A 20 0.14 -16.22 12.27
C PRO A 20 1.34 -16.81 13.02
N PRO A 21 1.93 -16.07 13.97
CA PRO A 21 1.51 -14.76 14.48
C PRO A 21 2.05 -13.54 13.73
N VAL A 22 2.90 -13.73 12.71
CA VAL A 22 3.61 -12.64 12.03
C VAL A 22 2.76 -12.02 10.92
N CYS A 23 2.20 -12.86 10.04
CA CYS A 23 1.33 -12.53 8.91
C CYS A 23 1.89 -11.54 7.86
N ASN A 24 3.01 -10.86 8.08
CA ASN A 24 3.55 -9.87 7.14
C ASN A 24 5.08 -9.84 7.14
N LYS A 25 5.66 -9.34 6.06
CA LYS A 25 7.10 -9.05 5.97
C LYS A 25 7.36 -7.90 5.00
N LEU A 26 8.22 -6.97 5.43
CA LEU A 26 8.75 -5.91 4.56
C LEU A 26 9.82 -6.49 3.62
N MET A 27 9.61 -6.31 2.32
CA MET A 27 10.63 -6.48 1.28
C MET A 27 11.58 -5.29 1.27
N HIS A 28 11.03 -4.09 1.42
CA HIS A 28 11.79 -2.84 1.55
C HIS A 28 11.18 -1.96 2.65
N GLN A 29 12.03 -1.33 3.46
CA GLN A 29 11.65 -0.47 4.59
C GLN A 29 12.31 0.92 4.50
N GLU A 30 12.39 1.51 3.31
CA GLU A 30 13.05 2.79 3.06
C GLU A 30 12.00 3.94 3.03
N GLN A 31 12.09 4.91 2.12
CA GLN A 31 11.03 5.91 1.96
C GLN A 31 9.73 5.24 1.54
N LEU A 32 9.78 4.31 0.58
CA LEU A 32 8.71 3.36 0.34
C LEU A 32 8.80 2.17 1.29
N LYS A 33 7.66 1.80 1.88
CA LYS A 33 7.46 0.56 2.62
C LYS A 33 6.74 -0.41 1.71
N ILE A 34 7.43 -1.46 1.29
CA ILE A 34 6.89 -2.48 0.39
C ILE A 34 6.82 -3.76 1.17
N MET A 35 5.60 -4.23 1.42
CA MET A 35 5.37 -5.38 2.27
C MET A 35 4.44 -6.39 1.62
N PHE A 36 4.67 -7.65 1.96
CA PHE A 36 3.76 -8.74 1.62
C PHE A 36 3.08 -9.23 2.89
N VAL A 37 1.80 -9.52 2.78
CA VAL A 37 0.93 -9.84 3.91
C VAL A 37 0.07 -11.05 3.55
N GLY A 38 0.16 -12.09 4.36
CA GLY A 38 -0.69 -13.28 4.29
C GLY A 38 -1.77 -13.30 5.36
N GLY A 39 -2.21 -14.50 5.72
CA GLY A 39 -3.31 -14.72 6.66
C GLY A 39 -3.42 -16.19 7.11
N PRO A 40 -4.43 -16.51 7.93
CA PRO A 40 -5.58 -15.67 8.27
C PRO A 40 -5.23 -14.57 9.28
N ASN A 41 -5.77 -13.36 9.05
CA ASN A 41 -5.69 -12.25 9.98
C ASN A 41 -6.98 -11.41 9.86
N ILE A 42 -7.87 -11.58 10.83
CA ILE A 42 -9.17 -10.89 10.91
C ILE A 42 -9.13 -10.00 12.14
N ARG A 43 -9.46 -8.72 11.97
CA ARG A 43 -9.27 -7.71 13.01
C ARG A 43 -10.42 -6.69 13.00
N LYS A 44 -10.61 -6.00 14.13
CA LYS A 44 -11.70 -5.02 14.31
C LYS A 44 -11.21 -3.58 14.36
N ASP A 45 -9.91 -3.38 14.51
CA ASP A 45 -9.33 -2.07 14.49
C ASP A 45 -9.24 -1.52 13.08
N TYR A 46 -9.51 -0.22 12.99
CA TYR A 46 -9.35 0.59 11.81
C TYR A 46 -8.09 1.43 11.97
N HIS A 47 -7.18 1.26 11.04
CA HIS A 47 -6.02 2.14 10.89
C HIS A 47 -6.41 3.36 10.06
N ILE A 48 -5.81 4.49 10.40
CA ILE A 48 -6.02 5.78 9.75
C ILE A 48 -4.63 6.39 9.62
N GLU A 49 -4.23 6.75 8.42
CA GLU A 49 -2.98 7.47 8.18
C GLU A 49 -3.19 8.62 7.20
N GLU A 50 -2.19 9.49 7.10
CA GLU A 50 -2.23 10.62 6.19
C GLU A 50 -1.60 10.37 4.82
N GLY A 51 -0.90 9.23 4.65
CA GLY A 51 -0.46 8.70 3.37
C GLY A 51 -1.56 7.88 2.70
N GLU A 52 -1.28 7.38 1.50
CA GLU A 52 -2.15 6.45 0.76
C GLU A 52 -1.58 5.02 0.80
N GLU A 53 -2.42 4.02 0.57
CA GLU A 53 -2.01 2.62 0.56
C GLU A 53 -2.42 1.94 -0.75
N VAL A 54 -1.45 1.34 -1.45
CA VAL A 54 -1.69 0.49 -2.61
C VAL A 54 -1.87 -0.95 -2.13
N PHE A 55 -2.93 -1.61 -2.61
CA PHE A 55 -3.18 -3.04 -2.38
C PHE A 55 -3.16 -3.78 -3.72
N TYR A 56 -2.48 -4.92 -3.76
CA TYR A 56 -2.56 -5.85 -4.88
C TYR A 56 -2.60 -7.29 -4.37
N GLN A 57 -3.59 -8.07 -4.77
CA GLN A 57 -3.69 -9.46 -4.35
C GLN A 57 -2.95 -10.38 -5.32
N LEU A 58 -1.82 -10.94 -4.88
CA LEU A 58 -1.05 -11.92 -5.64
C LEU A 58 -1.70 -13.31 -5.61
N GLU A 59 -2.17 -13.73 -4.44
CA GLU A 59 -2.84 -15.03 -4.22
C GLU A 59 -4.10 -14.83 -3.34
N GLY A 60 -5.23 -15.41 -3.78
CA GLY A 60 -6.50 -15.35 -3.07
C GLY A 60 -7.08 -13.94 -2.90
N ASP A 61 -8.22 -13.88 -2.22
CA ASP A 61 -8.98 -12.64 -2.03
C ASP A 61 -8.74 -12.05 -0.64
N MET A 62 -9.01 -10.76 -0.47
CA MET A 62 -9.13 -10.12 0.84
C MET A 62 -10.36 -9.21 0.90
N VAL A 63 -10.74 -8.80 2.10
CA VAL A 63 -11.74 -7.75 2.31
C VAL A 63 -11.09 -6.59 3.04
N LEU A 64 -11.14 -5.39 2.49
CA LEU A 64 -10.77 -4.17 3.18
C LEU A 64 -12.05 -3.50 3.67
N ARG A 65 -12.31 -3.57 4.98
CA ARG A 65 -13.44 -2.81 5.54
C ARG A 65 -13.03 -1.36 5.66
N ILE A 66 -13.84 -0.44 5.19
CA ILE A 66 -13.56 0.99 5.25
C ILE A 66 -14.72 1.73 5.90
N LEU A 67 -14.42 2.89 6.48
CA LEU A 67 -15.44 3.88 6.81
C LEU A 67 -15.47 4.95 5.71
N GLU A 68 -16.38 4.78 4.76
CA GLU A 68 -16.59 5.70 3.65
C GLU A 68 -17.83 6.55 3.93
N GLN A 69 -17.67 7.88 3.95
CA GLN A 69 -18.79 8.82 4.13
C GLN A 69 -19.70 8.44 5.33
N GLU A 70 -19.06 8.13 6.47
CA GLU A 70 -19.74 7.71 7.72
C GLU A 70 -20.56 6.42 7.58
N LYS A 71 -20.16 5.52 6.67
CA LYS A 71 -20.75 4.20 6.51
C LYS A 71 -19.68 3.13 6.39
N HIS A 72 -19.91 2.01 7.06
CA HIS A 72 -19.10 0.82 6.86
C HIS A 72 -19.35 0.26 5.46
N ARG A 73 -18.27 0.00 4.73
CA ARG A 73 -18.30 -0.67 3.43
C ARG A 73 -17.20 -1.71 3.38
N ASP A 74 -17.54 -2.91 2.91
CA ASP A 74 -16.58 -3.97 2.67
C ASP A 74 -16.14 -3.90 1.20
N VAL A 75 -14.85 -3.58 0.98
CA VAL A 75 -14.24 -3.59 -0.35
C VAL A 75 -13.58 -4.95 -0.56
N VAL A 76 -14.16 -5.78 -1.43
CA VAL A 76 -13.58 -7.08 -1.79
C VAL A 76 -12.50 -6.87 -2.84
N ILE A 77 -11.25 -7.17 -2.51
CA ILE A 77 -10.12 -7.12 -3.44
C ILE A 77 -9.76 -8.56 -3.79
N ARG A 78 -10.08 -8.98 -5.02
CA ARG A 78 -9.87 -10.35 -5.48
C ARG A 78 -8.47 -10.58 -6.00
N GLN A 79 -8.08 -11.84 -6.10
CA GLN A 79 -6.81 -12.22 -6.72
C GLN A 79 -6.61 -11.55 -8.10
N GLY A 80 -5.46 -10.90 -8.27
CA GLY A 80 -5.09 -10.16 -9.47
C GLY A 80 -5.69 -8.76 -9.58
N GLU A 81 -6.52 -8.33 -8.62
CA GLU A 81 -7.01 -6.96 -8.53
C GLU A 81 -6.01 -6.05 -7.81
N ILE A 82 -5.93 -4.81 -8.28
CA ILE A 82 -5.20 -3.71 -7.67
C ILE A 82 -6.20 -2.65 -7.20
N PHE A 83 -5.88 -2.01 -6.08
CA PHE A 83 -6.73 -1.01 -5.43
C PHE A 83 -5.86 0.05 -4.75
N LEU A 84 -6.28 1.31 -4.78
CA LEU A 84 -5.61 2.41 -4.09
C LEU A 84 -6.55 3.02 -3.06
N LEU A 85 -6.13 2.98 -1.79
CA LEU A 85 -6.83 3.62 -0.69
C LEU A 85 -6.40 5.09 -0.57
N PRO A 86 -7.33 6.05 -0.65
CA PRO A 86 -7.03 7.45 -0.44
C PRO A 86 -6.62 7.74 1.01
N ALA A 87 -5.83 8.81 1.20
CA ALA A 87 -5.39 9.23 2.53
C ALA A 87 -6.55 9.49 3.49
N ARG A 88 -6.35 9.18 4.78
CA ARG A 88 -7.27 9.48 5.89
C ARG A 88 -8.61 8.75 5.83
N VAL A 89 -8.69 7.64 5.08
CA VAL A 89 -9.82 6.70 5.13
C VAL A 89 -9.56 5.69 6.25
N PRO A 90 -10.42 5.60 7.28
CA PRO A 90 -10.33 4.51 8.26
C PRO A 90 -10.52 3.18 7.55
N HIS A 91 -9.59 2.25 7.73
CA HIS A 91 -9.63 0.96 7.06
C HIS A 91 -9.16 -0.20 7.96
N SER A 92 -9.77 -1.37 7.78
CA SER A 92 -9.53 -2.58 8.57
C SER A 92 -9.37 -3.79 7.63
N PRO A 93 -8.13 -4.20 7.31
CA PRO A 93 -7.87 -5.29 6.38
C PRO A 93 -8.20 -6.66 7.00
N GLN A 94 -8.94 -7.47 6.25
CA GLN A 94 -9.36 -8.83 6.59
C GLN A 94 -8.73 -9.79 5.59
N ARG A 95 -7.81 -10.64 6.08
CA ARG A 95 -7.07 -11.59 5.25
C ARG A 95 -7.41 -13.02 5.63
N PHE A 96 -7.53 -13.88 4.63
CA PHE A 96 -7.90 -15.29 4.80
C PHE A 96 -6.66 -16.19 4.77
N ALA A 97 -6.85 -17.48 5.10
CA ALA A 97 -5.76 -18.45 5.00
C ALA A 97 -5.33 -18.64 3.53
N ASN A 98 -4.04 -18.89 3.31
CA ASN A 98 -3.46 -19.15 1.98
C ASN A 98 -3.67 -18.00 0.98
N THR A 99 -3.65 -16.76 1.45
CA THR A 99 -3.66 -15.56 0.61
C THR A 99 -2.33 -14.84 0.66
N MET A 100 -1.99 -14.08 -0.38
CA MET A 100 -0.82 -13.21 -0.44
C MET A 100 -1.20 -11.87 -1.05
N GLY A 101 -1.04 -10.79 -0.29
CA GLY A 101 -1.24 -9.44 -0.78
C GLY A 101 0.02 -8.59 -0.67
N LEU A 102 0.28 -7.78 -1.69
CA LEU A 102 1.22 -6.67 -1.67
C LEU A 102 0.52 -5.45 -1.08
N VAL A 103 1.19 -4.77 -0.15
CA VAL A 103 0.84 -3.44 0.33
C VAL A 103 2.03 -2.51 0.12
N ILE A 104 1.78 -1.32 -0.43
CA ILE A 104 2.78 -0.26 -0.56
C ILE A 104 2.24 0.99 0.12
N GLU A 105 3.02 1.51 1.06
CA GLU A 105 2.82 2.78 1.74
C GLU A 105 4.16 3.53 1.82
N ARG A 106 4.18 4.73 2.39
CA ARG A 106 5.40 5.53 2.54
C ARG A 106 5.70 5.90 3.98
N THR A 107 6.97 6.20 4.23
CA THR A 107 7.41 6.84 5.47
C THR A 107 6.61 8.13 5.70
N ARG A 108 6.21 8.33 6.96
CA ARG A 108 5.45 9.50 7.39
C ARG A 108 6.35 10.75 7.43
N LEU A 109 5.79 11.90 7.13
CA LEU A 109 6.40 13.18 7.49
C LEU A 109 6.39 13.35 9.01
N GLU A 110 7.30 14.17 9.55
CA GLU A 110 7.37 14.42 11.00
C GLU A 110 6.08 15.05 11.56
N THR A 111 5.31 15.73 10.71
CA THR A 111 4.03 16.36 11.05
C THR A 111 2.85 15.41 10.95
N GLU A 112 3.02 14.23 10.36
CA GLU A 112 1.93 13.28 10.14
C GLU A 112 1.69 12.41 11.39
N LEU A 113 0.42 12.08 11.60
CA LEU A 113 -0.04 11.18 12.64
C LEU A 113 -0.77 9.99 12.04
N ASP A 114 -0.60 8.84 12.68
CA ASP A 114 -1.42 7.66 12.47
C ASP A 114 -2.42 7.53 13.63
N GLY A 115 -3.57 6.94 13.34
CA GLY A 115 -4.62 6.63 14.29
C GLY A 115 -4.98 5.15 14.22
N LEU A 116 -5.19 4.54 15.39
CA LEU A 116 -5.84 3.23 15.49
C LEU A 116 -7.16 3.40 16.24
N ARG A 117 -8.26 2.96 15.64
CA ARG A 117 -9.62 3.09 16.19
C ARG A 117 -10.33 1.76 16.28
N TYR A 118 -11.12 1.59 17.34
CA TYR A 118 -12.17 0.58 17.42
C TYR A 118 -13.52 1.28 17.49
N TYR A 119 -14.53 0.68 16.87
CA TYR A 119 -15.90 1.19 16.87
C TYR A 119 -16.82 0.33 17.74
N VAL A 120 -17.97 0.90 18.14
CA VAL A 120 -18.99 0.18 18.90
C VAL A 120 -19.78 -0.75 17.97
N GLY A 121 -19.41 -2.03 17.94
CA GLY A 121 -20.05 -2.99 17.03
C GLY A 121 -19.86 -2.58 15.57
N ASP A 122 -20.97 -2.45 14.83
CA ASP A 122 -20.99 -1.98 13.44
C ASP A 122 -21.54 -0.53 13.33
N THR A 123 -21.58 0.22 14.45
CA THR A 123 -21.89 1.66 14.41
C THR A 123 -20.64 2.47 14.10
N VAL A 124 -20.84 3.76 13.81
CA VAL A 124 -19.74 4.72 13.56
C VAL A 124 -19.26 5.41 14.83
N ASP A 125 -19.77 5.01 16.00
CA ASP A 125 -19.35 5.56 17.28
C ASP A 125 -17.99 4.98 17.69
N VAL A 126 -17.04 5.86 17.98
CA VAL A 126 -15.69 5.44 18.41
C VAL A 126 -15.76 4.82 19.80
N LEU A 127 -15.32 3.58 19.93
CA LEU A 127 -15.19 2.87 21.21
C LEU A 127 -13.86 3.22 21.90
N TYR A 128 -12.77 3.20 21.14
CA TYR A 128 -11.42 3.49 21.61
C TYR A 128 -10.61 4.07 20.45
N GLU A 129 -9.71 5.01 20.74
CA GLU A 129 -8.76 5.52 19.75
C GLU A 129 -7.39 5.82 20.37
N LYS A 130 -6.34 5.65 19.56
CA LYS A 130 -4.98 6.08 19.89
C LYS A 130 -4.35 6.74 18.67
N TRP A 131 -3.71 7.88 18.88
CA TRP A 131 -3.00 8.63 17.85
C TRP A 131 -1.50 8.68 18.17
N PHE A 132 -0.65 8.50 17.17
CA PHE A 132 0.79 8.37 17.36
C PHE A 132 1.57 8.75 16.10
N HIS A 133 2.83 9.15 16.27
CA HIS A 133 3.76 9.28 15.15
C HIS A 133 4.27 7.90 14.75
N CYS A 134 3.97 7.48 13.53
CA CYS A 134 4.38 6.18 13.00
C CYS A 134 5.81 6.24 12.43
N LYS A 135 6.71 5.45 13.01
CA LYS A 135 8.06 5.17 12.52
C LYS A 135 8.20 3.74 12.04
N ASP A 136 7.58 2.81 12.75
CA ASP A 136 7.48 1.40 12.41
C ASP A 136 6.10 0.88 12.85
N LEU A 137 5.20 0.76 11.86
CA LEU A 137 3.80 0.44 12.11
C LEU A 137 3.63 -0.91 12.82
N GLY A 138 4.34 -1.95 12.38
CA GLY A 138 4.21 -3.30 12.94
C GLY A 138 4.58 -3.36 14.42
N THR A 139 5.70 -2.74 14.81
CA THR A 139 6.16 -2.74 16.20
C THR A 139 5.33 -1.83 17.11
N GLN A 140 4.78 -0.72 16.57
CA GLN A 140 3.99 0.24 17.35
C GLN A 140 2.52 -0.16 17.49
N LEU A 141 1.93 -0.90 16.55
CA LEU A 141 0.55 -1.35 16.64
C LEU A 141 0.33 -2.41 17.72
N ALA A 142 1.26 -3.37 17.87
CA ALA A 142 1.13 -4.46 18.85
C ALA A 142 0.86 -3.97 20.30
N PRO A 143 1.61 -3.03 20.88
CA PRO A 143 1.32 -2.52 22.23
C PRO A 143 0.00 -1.73 22.30
N ILE A 144 -0.38 -0.98 21.26
CA ILE A 144 -1.66 -0.25 21.23
C ILE A 144 -2.85 -1.22 21.22
N ILE A 145 -2.76 -2.28 20.43
CA ILE A 145 -3.76 -3.34 20.38
C ILE A 145 -3.88 -4.04 21.75
N GLN A 146 -2.74 -4.34 22.40
CA GLN A 146 -2.74 -4.89 23.75
C GLN A 146 -3.32 -3.93 24.80
N GLU A 147 -3.09 -2.62 24.66
CA GLU A 147 -3.69 -1.58 25.49
C GLU A 147 -5.22 -1.62 25.36
N PHE A 148 -5.74 -1.66 24.13
CA PHE A 148 -7.18 -1.79 23.89
C PHE A 148 -7.76 -3.05 24.54
N PHE A 149 -7.17 -4.23 24.34
CA PHE A 149 -7.70 -5.47 24.91
C PHE A 149 -7.63 -5.53 26.46
N ARG A 150 -6.83 -4.66 27.09
CA ARG A 150 -6.79 -4.49 28.56
C ARG A 150 -7.65 -3.32 29.06
N SER A 151 -8.30 -2.59 28.15
CA SER A 151 -9.06 -1.39 28.48
C SER A 151 -10.44 -1.69 29.05
N GLU A 152 -10.99 -0.71 29.77
CA GLU A 152 -12.37 -0.74 30.25
C GLU A 152 -13.38 -0.70 29.09
N GLN A 153 -13.04 -0.03 27.98
CA GLN A 153 -13.86 0.03 26.77
C GLN A 153 -14.01 -1.36 26.13
N TYR A 154 -12.93 -2.14 26.05
CA TYR A 154 -13.02 -3.53 25.60
C TYR A 154 -13.84 -4.38 26.58
N ARG A 155 -13.62 -4.21 27.89
CA ARG A 155 -14.34 -4.98 28.93
C ARG A 155 -15.85 -4.72 28.93
N THR A 156 -16.26 -3.48 28.68
CA THR A 156 -17.67 -3.05 28.79
C THR A 156 -18.38 -2.91 27.44
N GLY A 157 -17.64 -2.82 26.34
CA GLY A 157 -18.15 -2.49 25.02
C GLY A 157 -18.72 -1.07 24.92
N LYS A 158 -18.39 -0.17 25.86
CA LYS A 158 -18.92 1.20 25.92
C LYS A 158 -17.79 2.23 25.82
N PRO A 159 -17.99 3.33 25.08
CA PRO A 159 -17.02 4.42 25.04
C PRO A 159 -16.94 5.13 26.40
N ILE A 160 -15.75 5.67 26.69
CA ILE A 160 -15.54 6.62 27.80
C ILE A 160 -15.35 8.00 27.17
N PRO A 161 -16.36 8.89 27.22
CA PRO A 161 -16.34 10.16 26.48
C PRO A 161 -15.11 11.03 26.73
N ASP A 162 -14.65 11.08 27.98
CA ASP A 162 -13.48 11.90 28.37
C ASP A 162 -12.15 11.38 27.82
N GLN A 163 -12.10 10.14 27.31
CA GLN A 163 -10.91 9.55 26.68
C GLN A 163 -10.91 9.65 25.16
N LEU A 164 -12.00 10.13 24.55
CA LEU A 164 -12.09 10.33 23.10
C LEU A 164 -11.71 11.76 22.72
N LEU A 165 -11.10 11.93 21.55
CA LEU A 165 -10.86 13.25 21.02
C LEU A 165 -12.18 13.86 20.53
N LYS A 166 -12.41 15.14 20.86
CA LYS A 166 -13.56 15.89 20.34
C LYS A 166 -13.56 15.98 18.81
N LYS A 167 -12.37 16.00 18.21
CA LYS A 167 -12.12 15.99 16.76
C LYS A 167 -10.83 15.23 16.47
N PRO A 168 -10.76 14.49 15.36
CA PRO A 168 -9.49 13.88 14.93
C PRO A 168 -8.42 14.96 14.67
N PRO A 169 -7.12 14.62 14.75
CA PRO A 169 -6.01 15.56 14.47
C PRO A 169 -6.05 16.17 13.07
N PHE A 170 -6.69 15.48 12.13
CA PHE A 170 -6.98 15.93 10.77
C PHE A 170 -8.38 15.48 10.35
N PRO A 171 -9.04 16.16 9.40
CA PRO A 171 -10.34 15.71 8.90
C PRO A 171 -10.21 14.33 8.23
N LEU A 172 -11.17 13.44 8.47
CA LEU A 172 -11.23 12.16 7.77
C LEU A 172 -11.65 12.37 6.32
N ASN A 173 -11.32 11.40 5.47
CA ASN A 173 -11.66 11.45 4.06
C ASN A 173 -13.18 11.39 3.83
N THR A 174 -13.69 12.25 2.94
CA THR A 174 -15.11 12.34 2.56
C THR A 174 -15.36 11.95 1.09
N ARG A 175 -14.31 11.65 0.33
CA ARG A 175 -14.40 11.21 -1.07
C ARG A 175 -14.95 9.79 -1.13
N SER A 176 -15.65 9.50 -2.21
CA SER A 176 -15.97 8.11 -2.55
C SER A 176 -14.69 7.38 -2.94
N VAL A 177 -14.58 6.15 -2.48
CA VAL A 177 -13.48 5.21 -2.68
C VAL A 177 -13.78 4.35 -3.90
N MET A 178 -12.76 4.20 -4.76
CA MET A 178 -12.85 3.46 -6.02
C MET A 178 -13.23 1.98 -5.82
N GLU A 179 -13.64 1.31 -6.90
CA GLU A 179 -13.71 -0.14 -6.93
C GLU A 179 -12.33 -0.73 -7.29
N PRO A 180 -11.92 -1.87 -6.71
CA PRO A 180 -10.76 -2.61 -7.18
C PRO A 180 -10.90 -2.99 -8.66
N MET A 181 -9.78 -3.06 -9.38
CA MET A 181 -9.78 -3.42 -10.80
C MET A 181 -8.78 -4.53 -11.09
N SER A 182 -9.14 -5.44 -12.01
CA SER A 182 -8.20 -6.46 -12.50
C SER A 182 -7.02 -5.81 -13.20
N LEU A 183 -5.83 -5.95 -12.64
CA LEU A 183 -4.60 -5.38 -13.22
C LEU A 183 -4.37 -5.94 -14.62
N LYS A 184 -4.57 -7.25 -14.81
CA LYS A 184 -4.43 -7.90 -16.11
C LYS A 184 -5.39 -7.32 -17.14
N ALA A 185 -6.68 -7.22 -16.81
CA ALA A 185 -7.67 -6.70 -17.75
C ALA A 185 -7.39 -5.23 -18.11
N TRP A 186 -6.96 -4.43 -17.13
CA TRP A 186 -6.57 -3.04 -17.37
C TRP A 186 -5.35 -2.94 -18.30
N LEU A 187 -4.29 -3.72 -18.05
CA LEU A 187 -3.09 -3.75 -18.91
C LEU A 187 -3.41 -4.24 -20.33
N ASP A 188 -4.23 -5.28 -20.47
CA ASP A 188 -4.64 -5.79 -21.78
C ASP A 188 -5.48 -4.78 -22.56
N GLY A 189 -6.35 -4.02 -21.87
CA GLY A 189 -7.14 -2.94 -22.47
C GLY A 189 -6.28 -1.80 -23.02
N HIS A 190 -5.15 -1.51 -22.39
CA HIS A 190 -4.23 -0.42 -22.78
C HIS A 190 -2.98 -0.91 -23.52
N ARG A 191 -2.89 -2.19 -23.88
CA ARG A 191 -1.67 -2.81 -24.42
C ARG A 191 -1.14 -2.09 -25.66
N LYS A 192 -2.03 -1.60 -26.55
CA LYS A 192 -1.63 -0.87 -27.75
C LYS A 192 -0.90 0.43 -27.44
N GLU A 193 -1.39 1.20 -26.47
CA GLU A 193 -0.79 2.47 -26.05
C GLU A 193 0.56 2.23 -25.34
N LEU A 194 0.59 1.24 -24.45
CA LEU A 194 1.83 0.83 -23.77
C LEU A 194 2.91 0.43 -24.79
N GLN A 195 2.56 -0.39 -25.79
CA GLN A 195 3.52 -0.79 -26.83
C GLN A 195 3.84 0.30 -27.86
N ALA A 196 3.04 1.36 -27.92
CA ALA A 196 3.41 2.59 -28.63
C ALA A 196 4.45 3.44 -27.88
N GLY A 197 4.77 3.07 -26.63
CA GLY A 197 5.73 3.77 -25.76
C GLY A 197 5.10 4.79 -24.82
N THR A 198 3.75 4.82 -24.73
CA THR A 198 3.05 5.71 -23.81
C THR A 198 2.98 5.08 -22.42
N SER A 199 3.39 5.83 -21.40
CA SER A 199 3.23 5.45 -19.99
C SER A 199 1.89 5.95 -19.47
N LEU A 200 1.17 5.13 -18.70
CA LEU A 200 -0.19 5.41 -18.25
C LEU A 200 -0.31 5.23 -16.74
N ASN A 201 -0.83 6.25 -16.05
CA ASN A 201 -1.12 6.17 -14.61
C ASN A 201 -2.45 5.44 -14.38
N LEU A 202 -2.42 4.35 -13.62
CA LEU A 202 -3.57 3.50 -13.32
C LEU A 202 -4.71 4.25 -12.62
N PHE A 203 -4.38 5.22 -11.76
CA PHE A 203 -5.34 5.89 -10.87
C PHE A 203 -5.54 7.38 -11.20
N GLY A 204 -4.84 7.90 -12.20
CA GLY A 204 -4.89 9.30 -12.62
C GLY A 204 -4.25 10.28 -11.62
N ASP A 205 -4.51 11.58 -11.81
CA ASP A 205 -3.75 12.65 -11.15
C ASP A 205 -4.37 13.18 -9.84
N THR A 206 -5.48 12.56 -9.39
CA THR A 206 -6.22 13.00 -8.20
C THR A 206 -5.71 12.40 -6.89
N TYR A 207 -4.66 11.59 -6.96
CA TYR A 207 -4.03 10.88 -5.83
C TYR A 207 -2.58 11.33 -5.65
N GLU A 208 -2.05 11.12 -4.45
CA GLU A 208 -0.62 11.30 -4.14
C GLU A 208 0.20 10.25 -4.90
N THR A 209 -0.23 8.99 -4.78
CA THR A 209 0.40 7.82 -5.36
C THR A 209 0.36 7.87 -6.88
N GLN A 210 1.47 7.49 -7.50
CA GLN A 210 1.55 7.23 -8.93
C GLN A 210 1.91 5.77 -9.13
N VAL A 211 0.94 4.99 -9.64
CA VAL A 211 1.21 3.65 -10.17
C VAL A 211 1.13 3.75 -11.68
N VAL A 212 2.30 3.73 -12.33
CA VAL A 212 2.41 3.99 -13.77
C VAL A 212 2.80 2.71 -14.48
N ALA A 213 1.99 2.30 -15.46
CA ALA A 213 2.33 1.23 -16.37
C ALA A 213 3.17 1.76 -17.53
N HIS A 214 4.20 1.00 -17.89
CA HIS A 214 5.12 1.28 -18.98
C HIS A 214 5.19 0.08 -19.92
N GLY A 215 5.11 0.33 -21.24
CA GLY A 215 5.48 -0.67 -22.24
C GLY A 215 6.91 -0.44 -22.75
N ARG A 216 7.19 -0.87 -23.98
CA ARG A 216 8.51 -0.69 -24.61
C ARG A 216 8.97 0.77 -24.63
N GLY A 217 10.27 1.00 -24.62
CA GLY A 217 10.85 2.33 -24.78
C GLY A 217 11.90 2.63 -23.72
N SER A 218 12.26 3.91 -23.56
CA SER A 218 13.23 4.34 -22.57
C SER A 218 12.67 5.46 -21.70
N SER A 219 13.09 5.49 -20.45
CA SER A 219 12.74 6.54 -19.51
C SER A 219 13.96 6.93 -18.70
N LYS A 220 14.11 8.23 -18.43
CA LYS A 220 15.08 8.73 -17.47
C LYS A 220 14.32 9.14 -16.22
N GLY A 221 14.60 8.49 -15.11
CA GLY A 221 14.10 8.94 -13.82
C GLY A 221 15.00 10.05 -13.30
N PRO A 222 14.46 11.21 -12.89
CA PRO A 222 15.24 12.17 -12.13
C PRO A 222 15.74 11.52 -10.84
N GLY A 223 16.80 12.06 -10.24
CA GLY A 223 17.07 11.81 -8.83
C GLY A 223 16.03 12.54 -7.99
N GLU A 224 14.79 12.04 -7.99
CA GLU A 224 13.70 12.56 -7.17
C GLU A 224 14.02 12.34 -5.69
N ASP A 225 13.49 13.18 -4.81
CA ASP A 225 13.71 13.08 -3.35
C ASP A 225 12.91 11.95 -2.69
N VAL A 226 12.42 10.98 -3.49
CA VAL A 226 11.57 9.86 -3.08
C VAL A 226 12.01 8.57 -3.78
N ASP A 227 11.69 7.42 -3.17
CA ASP A 227 11.99 6.13 -3.77
C ASP A 227 11.04 5.83 -4.94
N VAL A 228 11.53 5.05 -5.91
CA VAL A 228 10.73 4.49 -7.00
C VAL A 228 10.88 2.97 -6.98
N TRP A 229 9.76 2.26 -6.88
CA TRP A 229 9.78 0.80 -7.01
C TRP A 229 9.33 0.38 -8.41
N LEU A 230 10.20 -0.32 -9.12
CA LEU A 230 9.93 -0.84 -10.46
C LEU A 230 9.62 -2.34 -10.35
N TRP A 231 8.60 -2.80 -11.07
CA TRP A 231 8.26 -4.22 -11.13
C TRP A 231 8.01 -4.64 -12.59
N GLN A 232 8.88 -5.51 -13.10
CA GLN A 232 8.79 -6.04 -14.46
C GLN A 232 7.76 -7.17 -14.50
N LEU A 233 6.58 -6.93 -15.07
CA LEU A 233 5.50 -7.93 -15.11
C LEU A 233 5.69 -8.90 -16.29
N GLU A 234 5.99 -8.37 -17.46
CA GLU A 234 6.16 -9.12 -18.71
C GLU A 234 7.41 -8.66 -19.45
N GLY A 235 8.05 -9.54 -20.24
CA GLY A 235 9.24 -9.20 -21.00
C GLY A 235 10.45 -8.84 -20.13
N SER A 236 11.37 -8.05 -20.68
CA SER A 236 12.60 -7.66 -19.99
C SER A 236 12.92 -6.18 -20.12
N SER A 237 13.74 -5.69 -19.19
CA SER A 237 14.30 -4.34 -19.22
C SER A 237 15.68 -4.29 -18.59
N VAL A 238 16.35 -3.15 -18.76
CA VAL A 238 17.64 -2.85 -18.12
C VAL A 238 17.53 -1.51 -17.40
N VAL A 239 17.85 -1.50 -16.11
CA VAL A 239 17.96 -0.29 -15.29
C VAL A 239 19.44 0.01 -15.09
N MET A 240 19.86 1.19 -15.54
CA MET A 240 21.20 1.73 -15.34
C MET A 240 21.18 2.76 -14.22
N MET A 241 21.84 2.47 -13.10
CA MET A 241 21.97 3.39 -11.96
C MET A 241 23.29 3.18 -11.23
N GLY A 242 23.91 4.26 -10.76
CA GLY A 242 25.17 4.19 -9.98
C GLY A 242 26.33 3.48 -10.69
N GLY A 243 26.38 3.52 -12.03
CA GLY A 243 27.37 2.80 -12.84
C GLY A 243 27.12 1.29 -12.99
N GLN A 244 26.00 0.78 -12.47
CA GLN A 244 25.58 -0.61 -12.60
C GLN A 244 24.49 -0.75 -13.68
N HIS A 245 24.47 -1.92 -14.32
CA HIS A 245 23.43 -2.33 -15.26
C HIS A 245 22.68 -3.52 -14.65
N LEU A 246 21.43 -3.30 -14.27
CA LEU A 246 20.57 -4.33 -13.69
C LEU A 246 19.60 -4.80 -14.76
N SER A 247 19.71 -6.07 -15.18
CA SER A 247 18.74 -6.68 -16.08
C SER A 247 17.55 -7.19 -15.27
N LEU A 248 16.34 -6.82 -15.64
CA LEU A 248 15.10 -7.28 -15.04
C LEU A 248 14.43 -8.24 -16.01
N ALA A 249 14.28 -9.50 -15.58
CA ALA A 249 13.45 -10.50 -16.22
C ALA A 249 11.99 -10.39 -15.74
N PRO A 250 11.04 -11.15 -16.31
CA PRO A 250 9.67 -11.18 -15.79
C PRO A 250 9.66 -11.53 -14.30
N ASP A 251 8.83 -10.84 -13.54
CA ASP A 251 8.66 -10.89 -12.08
C ASP A 251 9.78 -10.26 -11.24
N ASP A 252 10.87 -9.80 -11.86
CA ASP A 252 11.91 -9.06 -11.15
C ASP A 252 11.43 -7.65 -10.79
N SER A 253 11.79 -7.20 -9.59
CA SER A 253 11.50 -5.88 -9.07
C SER A 253 12.78 -5.21 -8.59
N VAL A 254 12.85 -3.88 -8.66
CA VAL A 254 13.98 -3.12 -8.11
C VAL A 254 13.50 -1.86 -7.41
N LEU A 255 14.02 -1.63 -6.21
CA LEU A 255 13.90 -0.34 -5.55
C LEU A 255 15.02 0.59 -6.00
N VAL A 256 14.66 1.70 -6.64
CA VAL A 256 15.55 2.82 -6.93
C VAL A 256 15.39 3.84 -5.80
N PRO A 257 16.43 4.10 -4.99
CA PRO A 257 16.28 5.00 -3.85
C PRO A 257 16.20 6.46 -4.26
N ALA A 258 15.60 7.26 -3.37
CA ALA A 258 15.65 8.71 -3.40
C ALA A 258 17.07 9.26 -3.71
N GLY A 259 17.13 10.31 -4.52
CA GLY A 259 18.34 10.96 -5.01
C GLY A 259 19.10 10.19 -6.10
N THR A 260 18.66 8.97 -6.46
CA THR A 260 19.35 8.15 -7.47
C THR A 260 18.82 8.43 -8.86
N SER A 261 19.63 9.04 -9.72
CA SER A 261 19.32 9.12 -11.15
C SER A 261 19.45 7.74 -11.80
N TYR A 262 18.51 7.41 -12.69
CA TYR A 262 18.56 6.15 -13.45
C TYR A 262 18.06 6.32 -14.88
N LEU A 263 18.56 5.45 -15.76
CA LEU A 263 18.03 5.24 -17.12
C LEU A 263 17.41 3.85 -17.17
N TRP A 264 16.21 3.74 -17.74
CA TRP A 264 15.47 2.49 -17.82
C TRP A 264 15.10 2.21 -19.27
N GLU A 265 15.64 1.13 -19.83
CA GLU A 265 15.40 0.69 -21.20
C GLU A 265 14.56 -0.59 -21.19
N ARG A 266 13.41 -0.57 -21.87
CA ARG A 266 12.39 -1.64 -21.84
C ARG A 266 12.17 -2.23 -23.22
N ALA A 267 12.28 -3.56 -23.33
CA ALA A 267 12.23 -4.30 -24.59
C ALA A 267 10.83 -4.29 -25.25
N GLN A 268 10.74 -4.76 -26.49
CA GLN A 268 9.56 -4.63 -27.37
C GLN A 268 8.27 -5.27 -26.84
N ASP A 269 8.34 -6.27 -25.95
CA ASP A 269 7.18 -6.95 -25.36
C ASP A 269 7.08 -6.72 -23.85
N SER A 270 7.77 -5.71 -23.35
CA SER A 270 7.79 -5.42 -21.92
C SER A 270 6.48 -4.79 -21.45
N VAL A 271 6.09 -5.16 -20.24
CA VAL A 271 5.11 -4.44 -19.42
C VAL A 271 5.66 -4.37 -18.02
N ALA A 272 5.76 -3.17 -17.46
CA ALA A 272 6.27 -2.96 -16.12
C ALA A 272 5.47 -1.88 -15.39
N LEU A 273 5.50 -1.92 -14.06
CA LEU A 273 4.95 -0.88 -13.21
C LEU A 273 6.09 -0.08 -12.57
N SER A 274 5.86 1.21 -12.35
CA SER A 274 6.60 2.01 -11.39
C SER A 274 5.63 2.52 -10.32
N VAL A 275 6.02 2.46 -9.06
CA VAL A 275 5.26 3.00 -7.93
C VAL A 275 6.08 4.07 -7.24
N THR A 276 5.47 5.24 -7.04
CA THR A 276 6.02 6.36 -6.27
C THR A 276 4.93 6.93 -5.37
N GLN A 277 5.30 7.28 -4.13
CA GLN A 277 4.45 8.02 -3.20
C GLN A 277 5.22 9.22 -2.69
N ASP A 278 5.01 10.36 -3.36
CA ASP A 278 5.70 11.60 -3.05
C ASP A 278 4.83 12.47 -2.12
N PRO A 279 5.23 12.71 -0.86
CA PRO A 279 4.47 13.56 0.05
C PRO A 279 4.28 15.00 -0.48
N ALA A 280 5.13 15.49 -1.40
CA ALA A 280 4.92 16.79 -2.05
C ALA A 280 3.69 16.80 -2.97
N ARG A 281 3.19 15.62 -3.39
CA ARG A 281 1.96 15.46 -4.18
C ARG A 281 0.73 15.24 -3.32
N LYS A 282 0.87 15.22 -1.98
CA LYS A 282 -0.23 15.04 -1.05
C LYS A 282 -1.34 16.03 -1.37
N LYS A 283 -2.55 15.52 -1.58
CA LYS A 283 -3.67 16.36 -1.97
C LYS A 283 -4.21 17.08 -0.73
N PRO A 284 -4.51 18.38 -0.81
CA PRO A 284 -5.37 18.99 0.19
C PRO A 284 -6.69 18.21 0.20
N LEU A 285 -7.24 17.96 1.38
CA LEU A 285 -8.59 17.42 1.45
C LEU A 285 -9.53 18.41 0.74
N GLY A 286 -10.40 17.87 -0.11
CA GLY A 286 -11.43 18.64 -0.81
C GLY A 286 -12.34 19.38 0.16
#